data_AF-A0A6B3EIP6-F1
#
_entry.id   AF-A0A6B3EIP6-F1
#
_cell.length_a   1.000
_cell.length_b   1.000
_cell.length_c   1.000
_cell.angle_alpha   90.00
_cell.angle_beta   90.00
_cell.angle_gamma   90.00
#
_symmetry.space_group_name_H-M   'P 1'
#
loop_
_entity.id
_entity.type
_entity.pdbx_description
1 polymer ?
#
loop_
_entity_poly.entity_id
_entity_poly.type
_entity_poly.pdbx_seq_one_letter_code
_entity_poly.pdbx_strand_id
1 'polypeptide(L)'
;LKYNQFVLHFSDDQAFRVESSSHPEIVSAQHLTKTQVRSIVSYAAARHVTVVPEIDSPGHLGTVIKAHPKLQLRDAAGKPVEGAIDIGN
;
A
#
# COMPACT_ATOMS: atom_id res chain seq x y z
N LEU A 1 14.46 1.28 -24.44
CA LEU A 1 13.39 2.19 -23.95
C LEU A 1 14.03 3.22 -23.01
N LYS A 2 13.54 4.47 -22.98
CA LYS A 2 14.01 5.53 -22.06
C LYS A 2 12.87 5.94 -21.14
N TYR A 3 12.75 5.25 -20.00
CA TYR A 3 11.78 5.59 -18.94
C TYR A 3 12.45 6.46 -17.87
N ASN A 4 11.67 7.33 -17.23
CA ASN A 4 12.14 8.27 -16.20
C ASN A 4 11.30 8.20 -14.91
N GLN A 5 10.30 7.33 -14.86
CA GLN A 5 9.47 7.12 -13.67
C GLN A 5 9.37 5.63 -13.37
N PHE A 6 9.42 5.31 -12.09
CA PHE A 6 9.17 3.99 -11.55
C PHE A 6 8.06 4.12 -10.52
N VAL A 7 6.83 3.78 -10.93
CA VAL A 7 5.70 3.69 -10.00
C VAL A 7 5.90 2.42 -9.18
N LEU A 8 6.01 2.58 -7.87
CA LEU A 8 6.25 1.50 -6.93
C LEU A 8 5.01 1.31 -6.07
N HIS A 9 4.19 0.34 -6.48
CA HIS A 9 2.94 -0.03 -5.85
C HIS A 9 3.21 -0.88 -4.59
N PHE A 10 2.91 -0.33 -3.42
CA PHE A 10 3.25 -0.95 -2.13
C PHE A 10 2.10 -1.71 -1.49
N SER A 11 0.85 -1.42 -1.84
CA SER A 11 -0.32 -2.04 -1.20
C SER A 11 -1.37 -2.45 -2.23
N ASP A 12 -1.81 -3.69 -2.14
CA ASP A 12 -3.02 -4.19 -2.80
C ASP A 12 -3.78 -5.06 -1.78
N ASP A 13 -4.91 -5.65 -2.17
CA ASP A 13 -5.75 -6.45 -1.28
C ASP A 13 -5.01 -7.60 -0.61
N GLN A 14 -4.02 -8.18 -1.29
CA GLN A 14 -3.33 -9.36 -0.80
C GLN A 14 -2.15 -9.03 0.13
N ALA A 15 -1.59 -7.81 0.05
CA ALA A 15 -0.40 -7.46 0.84
C ALA A 15 -0.14 -5.96 0.98
N PHE A 16 0.36 -5.57 2.15
CA PHE A 16 1.00 -4.27 2.41
C PHE A 16 2.51 -4.48 2.53
N ARG A 17 3.25 -4.10 1.48
CA ARG A 17 4.65 -4.52 1.27
C ARG A 17 5.68 -3.43 1.58
N VAL A 18 5.34 -2.47 2.42
CA VAL A 18 6.30 -1.49 2.95
C VAL A 18 6.24 -1.44 4.47
N GLU A 19 7.41 -1.40 5.09
CA GLU A 19 7.55 -1.30 6.54
C GLU A 19 6.86 -0.04 7.10
N SER A 20 5.96 -0.25 8.04
CA SER A 20 5.32 0.79 8.83
C SER A 20 5.66 0.61 10.31
N SER A 21 6.26 1.63 10.92
CA SER A 21 6.56 1.63 12.35
C SER A 21 5.37 2.06 13.20
N SER A 22 4.41 2.80 12.62
CA SER A 22 3.20 3.24 13.33
C SER A 22 2.06 2.22 13.27
N HIS A 23 2.03 1.42 12.20
CA HIS A 23 1.02 0.37 11.99
C HIS A 23 1.72 -0.93 11.57
N PRO A 24 2.51 -1.56 12.45
CA PRO A 24 3.21 -2.80 12.12
C PRO A 24 2.25 -3.97 11.85
N GLU A 25 1.03 -3.91 12.39
CA GLU A 25 0.01 -4.97 12.29
C GLU A 25 -0.56 -5.17 10.88
N ILE A 26 -0.46 -4.17 10.00
CA ILE A 26 -0.91 -4.28 8.60
C ILE A 26 0.20 -4.75 7.65
N VAL A 27 1.46 -4.72 8.10
CA VAL A 27 2.64 -5.02 7.27
C VAL A 27 2.70 -6.52 7.01
N SER A 28 2.83 -6.88 5.73
CA SER A 28 2.93 -8.28 5.32
C SER A 28 4.30 -8.88 5.67
N ALA A 29 4.33 -10.19 5.94
CA ALA A 29 5.58 -10.89 6.30
C ALA A 29 6.71 -10.65 5.28
N GLN A 30 6.36 -10.67 3.99
CA GLN A 30 7.25 -10.25 2.91
C GLN A 30 6.99 -8.78 2.53
N HIS A 31 7.88 -7.89 2.95
CA HIS A 31 7.80 -6.45 2.71
C HIS A 31 9.21 -5.86 2.46
N LEU A 32 9.24 -4.61 2.01
CA LEU A 32 10.45 -3.80 1.92
C LEU A 32 10.61 -2.99 3.21
N THR A 33 11.78 -3.10 3.83
CA THR A 33 12.19 -2.21 4.93
C THR A 33 12.41 -0.79 4.42
N LYS A 34 12.32 0.20 5.30
CA LYS A 34 12.62 1.60 4.98
C LYS A 34 14.04 1.77 4.44
N THR A 35 14.99 0.96 4.88
CA THR A 35 16.38 0.96 4.36
C THR A 35 16.43 0.45 2.93
N GLN A 36 15.71 -0.61 2.60
CA GLN A 36 15.62 -1.11 1.23
C GLN A 36 14.92 -0.10 0.31
N VAL A 37 13.82 0.53 0.76
CA VAL A 37 13.15 1.59 -0.02
C VAL A 37 14.10 2.77 -0.28
N ARG A 38 14.83 3.25 0.73
CA ARG A 38 15.86 4.30 0.55
C ARG A 38 16.93 3.89 -0.48
N SER A 39 17.36 2.63 -0.46
CA SER A 39 18.31 2.11 -1.44
C SER A 39 17.75 2.15 -2.86
N ILE A 40 16.49 1.74 -3.05
CA ILE A 40 15.79 1.81 -4.34
C ILE A 40 15.71 3.26 -4.85
N VAL A 41 15.30 4.19 -3.98
CA VAL A 41 15.20 5.62 -4.33
C VAL A 41 16.55 6.18 -4.74
N SER A 42 17.62 5.93 -3.96
CA SER A 42 18.97 6.39 -4.29
C SER A 42 19.48 5.80 -5.62
N TYR A 43 19.23 4.51 -5.85
CA TYR A 43 19.65 3.82 -7.07
C TYR A 43 18.93 4.36 -8.33
N ALA A 44 17.63 4.64 -8.21
CA ALA A 44 16.82 5.22 -9.28
C ALA A 44 17.23 6.67 -9.57
N ALA A 45 17.45 7.48 -8.52
CA ALA A 45 17.89 8.86 -8.65
C ALA A 45 19.22 9.00 -9.39
N ALA A 46 20.19 8.11 -9.11
CA ALA A 46 21.47 8.04 -9.83
C ALA A 46 21.34 7.75 -11.34
N ARG A 47 20.13 7.34 -11.79
CA ARG A 47 19.79 7.04 -13.19
C ARG A 47 18.77 8.01 -13.76
N HIS A 48 18.50 9.12 -13.08
CA HIS A 48 17.47 10.09 -13.46
C HIS A 48 16.07 9.47 -13.56
N VAL A 49 15.79 8.46 -12.73
CA VAL A 49 14.47 7.84 -12.59
C VAL A 49 13.84 8.29 -11.28
N THR A 50 12.65 8.88 -11.35
CA THR A 50 11.84 9.25 -10.18
C THR A 50 11.07 8.03 -9.69
N VAL A 51 11.21 7.69 -8.40
CA VAL A 51 10.32 6.70 -7.76
C VAL A 51 9.04 7.41 -7.34
N VAL A 52 7.91 6.93 -7.83
CA VAL A 52 6.57 7.40 -7.46
C VAL A 52 5.95 6.33 -6.55
N PRO A 53 5.91 6.54 -5.23
CA PRO A 53 5.32 5.57 -4.32
C PRO A 53 3.80 5.57 -4.44
N GLU A 54 3.18 4.41 -4.33
CA GLU A 54 1.73 4.27 -4.35
C GLU A 54 1.25 3.39 -3.20
N ILE A 55 0.25 3.90 -2.48
CA ILE A 55 -0.60 3.16 -1.55
C ILE A 55 -2.02 3.39 -2.04
N ASP A 56 -2.66 2.34 -2.53
CA ASP A 56 -3.99 2.44 -3.11
C ASP A 56 -5.05 2.56 -2.00
N SER A 57 -5.94 3.54 -2.15
CA SER A 57 -7.01 3.86 -1.21
C SER A 57 -8.08 4.69 -1.92
N PRO A 58 -9.38 4.58 -1.53
CA PRO A 58 -9.91 3.80 -0.41
C PRO A 58 -10.15 2.31 -0.70
N GLY A 59 -9.90 1.84 -1.93
CA GLY A 59 -9.91 0.41 -2.30
C GLY A 59 -8.55 -0.25 -2.13
N HIS A 60 -8.44 -1.55 -2.44
CA HIS A 60 -7.16 -2.28 -2.44
C HIS A 60 -6.45 -2.33 -1.06
N LEU A 61 -7.24 -2.30 0.02
CA LEU A 61 -6.77 -2.23 1.41
C LEU A 61 -7.10 -3.49 2.21
N GLY A 62 -7.20 -4.66 1.57
CA GLY A 62 -7.54 -5.93 2.20
C GLY A 62 -6.75 -6.27 3.49
N THR A 63 -5.43 -6.05 3.54
CA THR A 63 -4.65 -6.28 4.77
C THR A 63 -4.99 -5.30 5.89
N VAL A 64 -5.28 -4.04 5.55
CA VAL A 64 -5.71 -3.03 6.51
C VAL A 64 -7.08 -3.40 7.09
N ILE A 65 -8.01 -3.81 6.23
CA ILE A 65 -9.35 -4.27 6.65
C ILE A 65 -9.25 -5.52 7.52
N LYS A 66 -8.36 -6.47 7.20
CA LYS A 66 -8.14 -7.66 8.02
C LYS A 66 -7.68 -7.32 9.44
N ALA A 67 -6.79 -6.35 9.58
CA ALA A 67 -6.32 -5.88 10.89
C ALA A 67 -7.34 -4.97 11.60
N HIS A 68 -8.13 -4.21 10.82
CA HIS A 68 -9.10 -3.23 11.31
C HIS A 68 -10.49 -3.43 10.66
N PRO A 69 -11.24 -4.51 10.99
CA PRO A 69 -12.50 -4.83 10.29
C PRO A 69 -13.58 -3.76 10.40
N LYS A 70 -13.51 -2.91 11.43
CA LYS A 70 -14.42 -1.78 11.63
C LYS A 70 -14.35 -0.70 10.55
N LEU A 71 -13.27 -0.67 9.77
CA LEU A 71 -13.09 0.30 8.69
C LEU A 71 -13.75 -0.15 7.38
N GLN A 72 -14.26 -1.38 7.30
CA GLN A 72 -14.74 -1.94 6.04
C GLN A 72 -16.05 -1.30 5.59
N LEU A 73 -16.09 -0.87 4.32
CA LEU A 73 -17.28 -0.38 3.65
C LEU A 73 -18.36 -1.47 3.60
N ARG A 74 -19.61 -1.07 3.87
CA ARG A 74 -20.79 -1.89 3.62
C ARG A 74 -21.61 -1.27 2.50
N ASP A 75 -22.08 -2.11 1.59
CA ASP A 75 -22.98 -1.69 0.52
C ASP A 75 -24.39 -1.37 1.06
N ALA A 76 -25.28 -0.93 0.16
CA ALA A 76 -26.66 -0.59 0.53
C ALA A 76 -27.46 -1.78 1.10
N ALA A 77 -27.03 -3.01 0.87
CA ALA A 77 -27.63 -4.22 1.45
C ALA A 77 -26.94 -4.65 2.77
N GLY A 78 -25.97 -3.88 3.25
CA GLY A 78 -25.19 -4.16 4.46
C GLY A 78 -24.08 -5.19 4.27
N LYS A 79 -23.80 -5.64 3.03
CA LYS A 79 -22.75 -6.62 2.74
C LYS A 79 -21.37 -5.93 2.75
N PRO A 80 -20.34 -6.56 3.35
CA PRO A 80 -18.98 -6.02 3.28
C PRO A 80 -18.47 -5.97 1.84
N VAL A 81 -17.89 -4.83 1.47
CA VAL A 81 -17.19 -4.63 0.20
C VAL A 81 -15.73 -5.05 0.39
N GLU A 82 -15.23 -5.91 -0.49
CA GLU A 82 -13.85 -6.38 -0.44
C GLU A 82 -12.88 -5.23 -0.74
N GLY A 83 -11.80 -5.14 0.03
CA GLY A 83 -10.74 -4.16 -0.19
C GLY A 83 -11.09 -2.70 0.08
N ALA A 84 -12.36 -2.36 0.28
CA ALA A 84 -12.82 -0.98 0.39
C ALA A 84 -13.03 -0.53 1.84
N ILE A 85 -12.45 0.62 2.18
CA ILE A 85 -12.69 1.34 3.43
C ILE A 85 -13.93 2.23 3.31
N ASP A 86 -14.71 2.28 4.39
CA ASP A 86 -15.80 3.22 4.57
C ASP A 86 -15.28 4.63 4.85
N ILE A 87 -15.40 5.50 3.86
CA ILE A 87 -15.01 6.92 3.94
C ILE A 87 -16.11 7.83 4.51
N GLY A 88 -17.28 7.28 4.81
CA GLY A 88 -18.42 8.03 5.35
C GLY A 88 -18.52 8.04 6.87
N ASN A 89 -17.63 7.32 7.57
CA ASN A 89 -17.55 7.29 9.04
C ASN A 89 -16.89 8.53 9.64
#